data_AF-A0A165GQE7-F1
#
_entry.id   AF-A0A165GQE7-F1
#
_cell.length_a   1.000
_cell.length_b   1.000
_cell.length_c   1.000
_cell.angle_alpha   90.00
_cell.angle_beta   90.00
_cell.angle_gamma   90.00
#
_symmetry.space_group_name_H-M   'P 1'
#
loop_
_entity.id
_entity.type
_entity.pdbx_description
1 polymer ?
#
loop_
_entity_poly.entity_id
_entity_poly.type
_entity_poly.pdbx_seq_one_letter_code
_entity_poly.pdbx_strand_id
1 'polypeptide(L)'
;MLRGFPSLFLLLFSLIVAHECALSAETFWPAAVPLAVRSPYFSAWQSTTNGTDVTDEWPTFWDVSGSTNNILGWAGHVRIDGDTYRWLGGFPGPTATTLTSIQVTPTRTIYSVRAGPMNLNITFLTPIEPSDWVRQSIPFSYLVLEAQSNDGEAHDVQVYSDISAEWLSGNRSAVVQWSTTPTPQVIYHTAELESPSSFTEINDQASDGRVYYAMAASSTVTYQTGQDVVCRGQFSNNGYLENSADPDFRAISE
;
A
#
# COMPACT_ATOMS: atom_id res chain seq x y z
N MET A 1 -66.28 20.67 -52.43
CA MET A 1 -65.55 19.37 -52.46
C MET A 1 -64.14 19.70 -52.93
N LEU A 2 -63.01 19.43 -52.26
CA LEU A 2 -62.60 18.46 -51.23
C LEU A 2 -61.68 19.19 -50.23
N ARG A 3 -61.96 19.13 -48.92
CA ARG A 3 -61.27 18.36 -47.86
C ARG A 3 -59.79 18.73 -47.63
N GLY A 4 -59.56 19.48 -46.54
CA GLY A 4 -58.24 19.69 -45.94
C GLY A 4 -57.76 18.48 -45.15
N PHE A 5 -56.45 18.28 -45.15
CA PHE A 5 -55.74 17.32 -44.31
C PHE A 5 -54.90 18.11 -43.29
N PRO A 6 -55.06 17.90 -41.98
CA PRO A 6 -54.01 18.20 -41.02
C PRO A 6 -53.18 16.93 -40.77
N SER A 7 -51.87 17.01 -41.04
CA SER A 7 -50.91 15.95 -40.68
C SER A 7 -50.85 15.79 -39.16
N LEU A 8 -51.18 14.60 -38.68
CA LEU A 8 -51.05 14.18 -37.29
C LEU A 8 -49.60 13.73 -37.06
N PHE A 9 -48.83 14.49 -36.29
CA PHE A 9 -47.47 14.11 -35.88
C PHE A 9 -47.56 13.17 -34.67
N LEU A 10 -47.29 11.88 -34.87
CA LEU A 10 -47.25 10.88 -33.80
C LEU A 10 -45.86 10.93 -33.14
N LEU A 11 -45.77 11.47 -31.91
CA LEU A 11 -44.57 11.38 -31.09
C LEU A 11 -44.56 10.03 -30.35
N LEU A 12 -43.72 9.10 -30.80
CA LEU A 12 -43.38 7.90 -30.03
C LEU A 12 -42.40 8.28 -28.91
N PHE A 13 -42.84 8.16 -27.67
CA PHE A 13 -41.96 8.17 -26.50
C PHE A 13 -41.53 6.71 -26.22
N SER A 14 -40.27 6.36 -26.49
CA SER A 14 -39.72 5.07 -26.04
C SER A 14 -39.10 5.24 -24.66
N LEU A 15 -39.73 4.62 -23.65
CA LEU A 15 -39.15 4.46 -22.32
C LEU A 15 -38.07 3.35 -22.39
N ILE A 16 -36.79 3.72 -22.34
CA ILE A 16 -35.71 2.75 -22.13
C ILE A 16 -35.51 2.63 -20.62
N VAL A 17 -35.97 1.52 -20.05
CA VAL A 17 -35.65 1.16 -18.66
C VAL A 17 -34.21 0.63 -18.66
N ALA A 18 -33.27 1.41 -18.13
CA ALA A 18 -31.95 0.89 -17.81
C ALA A 18 -32.10 -0.12 -16.66
N HIS A 19 -31.93 -1.41 -16.95
CA HIS A 19 -31.68 -2.38 -15.90
C HIS A 19 -30.21 -2.23 -15.49
N GLU A 20 -29.98 -1.70 -14.28
CA GLU A 20 -28.71 -1.89 -13.60
C GLU A 20 -28.58 -3.40 -13.34
N CYS A 21 -27.81 -4.08 -14.18
CA CYS A 21 -27.30 -5.39 -13.85
C CYS A 21 -26.30 -5.21 -12.72
N ALA A 22 -26.79 -5.21 -11.47
CA ALA A 22 -25.92 -5.32 -10.32
C ALA A 22 -25.25 -6.70 -10.40
N LEU A 23 -24.05 -6.73 -10.98
CA LEU A 23 -23.10 -7.81 -10.76
C LEU A 23 -22.86 -7.85 -9.26
N SER A 24 -23.54 -8.77 -8.57
CA SER A 24 -23.16 -9.15 -7.21
C SER A 24 -21.78 -9.78 -7.33
N ALA A 25 -20.74 -8.98 -7.19
CA ALA A 25 -19.40 -9.48 -6.93
C ALA A 25 -19.52 -10.25 -5.61
N GLU A 26 -19.50 -11.58 -5.67
CA GLU A 26 -19.35 -12.37 -4.46
C GLU A 26 -18.10 -11.86 -3.74
N THR A 27 -18.24 -11.56 -2.47
CA THR A 27 -17.13 -11.09 -1.66
C THR A 27 -16.18 -12.26 -1.46
N PHE A 28 -15.17 -12.33 -2.33
CA PHE A 28 -14.08 -13.28 -2.24
C PHE A 28 -13.23 -12.93 -1.01
N TRP A 29 -13.32 -13.75 0.03
CA TRP A 29 -12.51 -13.64 1.24
C TRP A 29 -11.51 -14.80 1.28
N PRO A 30 -10.33 -14.66 0.64
CA PRO A 30 -9.29 -15.66 0.79
C PRO A 30 -8.75 -15.66 2.22
N ALA A 31 -7.99 -16.68 2.60
CA ALA A 31 -7.29 -16.67 3.88
C ALA A 31 -6.13 -15.65 3.93
N ALA A 32 -5.62 -15.26 2.76
CA ALA A 32 -4.64 -14.18 2.61
C ALA A 32 -4.81 -13.47 1.27
N VAL A 33 -4.52 -12.17 1.25
CA VAL A 33 -4.52 -11.34 0.03
C VAL A 33 -3.10 -10.87 -0.32
N PRO A 34 -2.75 -10.77 -1.61
CA PRO A 34 -1.44 -10.29 -2.04
C PRO A 34 -1.36 -8.76 -1.91
N LEU A 35 -0.30 -8.23 -1.32
CA LEU A 35 -0.01 -6.79 -1.30
C LEU A 35 1.03 -6.42 -2.36
N ALA A 36 2.17 -7.10 -2.37
CA ALA A 36 3.22 -6.89 -3.36
C ALA A 36 3.82 -8.24 -3.74
N VAL A 37 3.34 -8.83 -4.85
CA VAL A 37 3.73 -10.18 -5.26
C VAL A 37 4.15 -10.17 -6.73
N ARG A 38 5.45 -10.08 -6.99
CA ARG A 38 6.00 -10.03 -8.36
C ARG A 38 7.02 -11.12 -8.67
N SER A 39 7.69 -11.64 -7.65
CA SER A 39 8.67 -12.73 -7.74
C SER A 39 8.65 -13.54 -6.44
N PRO A 40 9.30 -14.72 -6.37
CA PRO A 40 9.37 -15.50 -5.14
C PRO A 40 9.89 -14.71 -3.93
N TYR A 41 10.84 -13.80 -4.13
CA TYR A 41 11.45 -13.00 -3.06
C TYR A 41 10.84 -11.60 -2.88
N PHE A 42 9.97 -11.16 -3.78
CA PHE A 42 9.18 -9.94 -3.62
C PHE A 42 7.71 -10.32 -3.50
N SER A 43 7.37 -10.74 -2.28
CA SER A 43 6.16 -11.51 -1.95
C SER A 43 5.63 -11.11 -0.57
N ALA A 44 4.86 -10.02 -0.52
CA ALA A 44 4.19 -9.53 0.69
C ALA A 44 2.70 -9.84 0.67
N TRP A 45 2.20 -10.41 1.76
CA TRP A 45 0.83 -10.90 1.91
C TRP A 45 0.21 -10.41 3.21
N GLN A 46 -1.10 -10.28 3.21
CA GLN A 46 -1.88 -9.95 4.41
C GLN A 46 -2.82 -11.11 4.75
N SER A 47 -2.82 -11.55 6.00
CA SER A 47 -3.82 -12.51 6.49
C SER A 47 -5.19 -11.83 6.61
N THR A 48 -6.22 -12.55 6.15
CA THR A 48 -7.63 -12.13 6.17
C THR A 48 -8.51 -13.18 6.84
N THR A 49 -7.93 -13.96 7.75
CA THR A 49 -8.64 -15.00 8.51
C THR A 49 -9.52 -14.39 9.60
N ASN A 50 -10.44 -15.18 10.17
CA ASN A 50 -11.36 -14.68 11.18
C ASN A 50 -10.60 -14.13 12.41
N GLY A 51 -10.83 -12.85 12.73
CA GLY A 51 -10.18 -12.16 13.83
C GLY A 51 -8.96 -11.32 13.45
N THR A 52 -8.51 -11.35 12.19
CA THR A 52 -7.44 -10.45 11.72
C THR A 52 -8.03 -9.12 11.28
N ASP A 53 -7.47 -8.02 11.78
CA ASP A 53 -7.72 -6.68 11.25
C ASP A 53 -6.53 -6.28 10.36
N VAL A 54 -6.75 -6.24 9.05
CA VAL A 54 -5.70 -5.90 8.07
C VAL A 54 -5.09 -4.51 8.27
N THR A 55 -5.75 -3.65 9.05
CA THR A 55 -5.29 -2.30 9.38
C THR A 55 -4.58 -2.22 10.74
N ASP A 56 -4.54 -3.31 11.50
CA ASP A 56 -3.86 -3.47 12.80
C ASP A 56 -2.91 -4.67 12.84
N GLU A 57 -2.49 -5.16 11.67
CA GLU A 57 -1.63 -6.33 11.56
C GLU A 57 -0.52 -6.09 10.54
N TRP A 58 0.64 -6.68 10.79
CA TRP A 58 1.78 -6.59 9.87
C TRP A 58 1.57 -7.50 8.65
N PRO A 59 1.93 -7.03 7.44
CA PRO A 59 2.14 -7.92 6.32
C PRO A 59 3.22 -8.96 6.62
N THR A 60 3.13 -10.09 5.96
CA THR A 60 4.09 -11.18 6.09
C THR A 60 4.63 -11.60 4.75
N PHE A 61 5.88 -12.03 4.73
CA PHE A 61 6.44 -12.77 3.63
C PHE A 61 5.79 -14.15 3.54
N TRP A 62 5.59 -14.65 2.32
CA TRP A 62 5.08 -16.01 2.12
C TRP A 62 6.17 -17.02 2.45
N ASP A 63 6.11 -17.55 3.66
CA ASP A 63 7.05 -18.54 4.16
C ASP A 63 6.39 -19.93 4.19
N VAL A 64 7.01 -20.91 3.53
CA VAL A 64 6.55 -22.30 3.53
C VAL A 64 7.27 -23.15 4.57
N SER A 65 8.35 -22.63 5.17
CA SER A 65 9.11 -23.27 6.25
C SER A 65 8.40 -23.23 7.61
N GLY A 66 7.38 -22.37 7.76
CA GLY A 66 6.59 -22.23 9.00
C GLY A 66 7.28 -21.41 10.08
N SER A 67 8.24 -20.56 9.71
CA SER A 67 8.85 -19.58 10.62
C SER A 67 7.82 -18.60 11.12
N THR A 68 7.91 -18.28 12.41
CA THR A 68 7.12 -17.20 13.01
C THR A 68 7.76 -15.83 12.78
N ASN A 69 8.91 -15.77 12.09
CA ASN A 69 9.69 -14.56 11.87
C ASN A 69 9.63 -14.10 10.40
N ASN A 70 8.42 -14.05 9.85
CA ASN A 70 8.15 -13.69 8.45
C ASN A 70 7.48 -12.31 8.32
N ILE A 71 7.41 -11.51 9.38
CA ILE A 71 6.92 -10.13 9.32
C ILE A 71 7.71 -9.35 8.28
N LEU A 72 6.99 -8.55 7.49
CA LEU A 72 7.52 -7.49 6.64
C LEU A 72 6.98 -6.18 7.21
N GLY A 73 7.79 -5.46 7.99
CA GLY A 73 7.36 -4.19 8.52
C GLY A 73 7.12 -3.23 7.35
N TRP A 74 5.85 -2.97 7.09
CA TRP A 74 5.33 -2.02 6.12
C TRP A 74 4.21 -1.27 6.82
N ALA A 75 4.51 -0.06 7.27
CA ALA A 75 3.55 0.73 8.02
C ALA A 75 2.84 1.73 7.10
N GLY A 76 1.61 2.04 7.46
CA GLY A 76 0.78 3.00 6.77
C GLY A 76 -0.03 3.83 7.75
N HIS A 77 0.21 5.14 7.78
CA HIS A 77 -0.56 6.09 8.59
C HIS A 77 -1.21 7.17 7.72
N VAL A 78 -2.32 7.72 8.21
CA VAL A 78 -3.00 8.88 7.66
C VAL A 78 -3.34 9.80 8.81
N ARG A 79 -3.12 11.09 8.65
CA ARG A 79 -3.45 12.10 9.65
C ARG A 79 -4.49 13.04 9.07
N ILE A 80 -5.59 13.22 9.81
CA ILE A 80 -6.78 13.97 9.37
C ILE A 80 -7.10 15.00 10.45
N ASP A 81 -6.99 16.28 10.11
CA ASP A 81 -7.30 17.43 10.97
C ASP A 81 -6.60 17.49 12.34
N GLY A 82 -5.60 16.65 12.60
CA GLY A 82 -5.15 16.46 13.97
C GLY A 82 -4.79 15.03 14.30
N ASP A 83 -5.68 14.14 13.87
CA ASP A 83 -5.79 12.79 14.41
C ASP A 83 -5.15 11.79 13.46
N THR A 84 -4.26 10.94 13.99
CA THR A 84 -3.57 9.92 13.22
C THR A 84 -4.26 8.57 13.34
N TYR A 85 -4.50 7.97 12.17
CA TYR A 85 -5.04 6.63 12.00
C TYR A 85 -4.04 5.74 11.28
N ARG A 86 -4.11 4.44 11.53
CA ARG A 86 -3.31 3.41 10.85
C ARG A 86 -4.15 2.64 9.85
N TRP A 87 -3.66 2.54 8.62
CA TRP A 87 -4.29 1.81 7.52
C TRP A 87 -3.51 0.56 7.11
N LEU A 88 -2.28 0.36 7.62
CA LEU A 88 -1.48 -0.86 7.46
C LEU A 88 -0.45 -1.00 8.59
N GLY A 89 -0.18 -2.23 9.01
CA GLY A 89 0.81 -2.56 10.03
C GLY A 89 0.21 -2.65 11.43
N GLY A 90 0.96 -3.22 12.37
CA GLY A 90 0.59 -3.37 13.79
C GLY A 90 1.42 -2.49 14.72
N PHE A 91 1.63 -1.22 14.38
CA PHE A 91 2.41 -0.28 15.19
C PHE A 91 1.55 0.39 16.27
N PRO A 92 1.92 0.38 17.56
CA PRO A 92 1.08 0.93 18.62
C PRO A 92 0.97 2.47 18.56
N GLY A 93 -0.17 3.00 19.01
CA GLY A 93 -0.39 4.45 19.15
C GLY A 93 -1.56 4.95 18.30
N PRO A 94 -1.42 5.05 16.97
CA PRO A 94 -2.53 5.44 16.10
C PRO A 94 -3.69 4.44 16.13
N THR A 95 -4.92 4.96 15.99
CA THR A 95 -6.13 4.12 15.95
C THR A 95 -6.23 3.42 14.59
N ALA A 96 -6.53 2.12 14.57
CA ALA A 96 -6.80 1.38 13.34
C ALA A 96 -7.98 1.99 12.57
N THR A 97 -7.85 2.14 11.26
CA THR A 97 -8.96 2.54 10.40
C THR A 97 -10.03 1.46 10.32
N THR A 98 -11.28 1.82 10.07
CA THR A 98 -12.34 0.82 9.91
C THR A 98 -12.33 0.27 8.48
N LEU A 99 -11.95 -0.98 8.30
CA LEU A 99 -12.07 -1.67 7.02
C LEU A 99 -13.54 -1.83 6.62
N THR A 100 -13.87 -1.40 5.41
CA THR A 100 -15.22 -1.49 4.84
C THR A 100 -15.33 -2.51 3.70
N SER A 101 -14.26 -2.70 2.94
CA SER A 101 -14.21 -3.67 1.83
C SER A 101 -12.77 -4.02 1.47
N ILE A 102 -12.58 -5.25 0.98
CA ILE A 102 -11.39 -5.67 0.25
C ILE A 102 -11.82 -6.11 -1.16
N GLN A 103 -11.18 -5.57 -2.18
CA GLN A 103 -11.35 -6.01 -3.56
C GLN A 103 -10.03 -6.55 -4.11
N VAL A 104 -10.04 -7.76 -4.65
CA VAL A 104 -8.88 -8.37 -5.31
C VAL A 104 -9.16 -8.54 -6.79
N THR A 105 -8.21 -8.12 -7.62
CA THR A 105 -8.19 -8.27 -9.08
C THR A 105 -6.84 -8.86 -9.49
N PRO A 106 -6.62 -9.28 -10.75
CA PRO A 106 -5.36 -9.92 -11.16
C PRO A 106 -4.09 -9.10 -10.88
N THR A 107 -4.20 -7.77 -10.81
CA THR A 107 -3.05 -6.87 -10.61
C THR A 107 -3.20 -5.95 -9.40
N ARG A 108 -4.30 -6.04 -8.65
CA ARG A 108 -4.60 -5.10 -7.56
C ARG A 108 -5.25 -5.77 -6.37
N THR A 109 -4.82 -5.37 -5.18
CA THR A 109 -5.60 -5.49 -3.95
C THR A 109 -5.97 -4.09 -3.48
N ILE A 110 -7.24 -3.86 -3.20
CA ILE A 110 -7.77 -2.55 -2.83
C ILE A 110 -8.43 -2.67 -1.46
N TYR A 111 -7.94 -1.90 -0.49
CA TYR A 111 -8.60 -1.73 0.80
C TYR A 111 -9.40 -0.44 0.78
N SER A 112 -10.70 -0.55 1.05
CA SER A 112 -11.53 0.61 1.33
C SER A 112 -11.68 0.73 2.85
N VAL A 113 -11.14 1.79 3.43
CA VAL A 113 -11.16 2.03 4.88
C VAL A 113 -11.76 3.40 5.20
N ARG A 114 -12.28 3.54 6.42
CA ARG A 114 -12.74 4.81 6.97
C ARG A 114 -11.82 5.28 8.09
N ALA A 115 -11.39 6.53 8.01
CA ALA A 115 -10.58 7.22 9.00
C ALA A 115 -11.29 8.54 9.37
N GLY A 116 -12.02 8.55 10.50
CA GLY A 116 -12.81 9.72 10.91
C GLY A 116 -13.76 10.23 9.79
N PRO A 117 -13.62 11.51 9.36
CA PRO A 117 -14.44 12.12 8.30
C PRO A 117 -13.96 11.80 6.87
N MET A 118 -12.95 10.94 6.70
CA MET A 118 -12.42 10.56 5.38
C MET A 118 -12.65 9.08 5.07
N ASN A 119 -12.96 8.79 3.82
CA ASN A 119 -12.85 7.46 3.22
C ASN A 119 -11.54 7.40 2.42
N LEU A 120 -10.85 6.27 2.51
CA LEU A 120 -9.58 6.02 1.84
C LEU A 120 -9.67 4.75 1.01
N ASN A 121 -9.20 4.80 -0.23
CA ASN A 121 -8.88 3.61 -1.02
C ASN A 121 -7.36 3.45 -1.08
N ILE A 122 -6.88 2.32 -0.56
CA ILE A 122 -5.47 1.93 -0.60
C ILE A 122 -5.34 0.82 -1.63
N THR A 123 -4.74 1.13 -2.78
CA THR A 123 -4.52 0.19 -3.87
C THR A 123 -3.07 -0.24 -3.87
N PHE A 124 -2.86 -1.53 -3.64
CA PHE A 124 -1.59 -2.20 -3.90
C PHE A 124 -1.62 -2.75 -5.33
N LEU A 125 -0.81 -2.18 -6.22
CA LEU A 125 -0.83 -2.45 -7.66
C LEU A 125 0.46 -3.12 -8.10
N THR A 126 0.34 -4.36 -8.56
CA THR A 126 1.42 -5.10 -9.20
C THR A 126 1.18 -5.12 -10.72
N PRO A 127 1.82 -4.23 -11.50
CA PRO A 127 1.54 -4.09 -12.93
C PRO A 127 2.04 -5.30 -13.73
N ILE A 128 1.29 -5.62 -14.79
CA ILE A 128 1.70 -6.54 -15.84
C ILE A 128 1.83 -5.72 -17.11
N GLU A 129 3.01 -5.73 -17.72
CA GLU A 129 3.39 -4.89 -18.85
C GLU A 129 3.87 -5.75 -20.04
N PRO A 130 2.98 -6.53 -20.70
CA PRO A 130 3.39 -7.54 -21.68
C PRO A 130 4.14 -6.96 -22.89
N SER A 131 3.91 -5.69 -23.19
CA SER A 131 4.54 -4.96 -24.29
C SER A 131 5.85 -4.26 -23.92
N ASP A 132 6.20 -4.19 -22.63
CA ASP A 132 7.45 -3.57 -22.15
C ASP A 132 8.24 -4.58 -21.31
N TRP A 133 9.15 -5.26 -21.99
CA TRP A 133 9.96 -6.34 -21.42
C TRP A 133 10.87 -5.85 -20.29
N VAL A 134 11.29 -4.58 -20.33
CA VAL A 134 12.10 -3.99 -19.27
C VAL A 134 11.23 -3.83 -18.03
N ARG A 135 10.07 -3.16 -18.13
CA ARG A 135 9.14 -3.03 -17.01
C ARG A 135 8.64 -4.38 -16.49
N GLN A 136 8.43 -5.33 -17.39
CA GLN A 136 7.96 -6.68 -17.04
C GLN A 136 9.02 -7.51 -16.28
N SER A 137 10.30 -7.19 -16.41
CA SER A 137 11.40 -7.91 -15.74
C SER A 137 11.81 -7.33 -14.39
N ILE A 138 11.26 -6.16 -14.00
CA ILE A 138 11.58 -5.52 -12.72
C ILE A 138 10.58 -6.01 -11.65
N PRO A 139 11.06 -6.57 -10.52
CA PRO A 139 10.20 -6.93 -9.40
C PRO A 139 9.77 -5.66 -8.64
N PHE A 140 8.67 -5.06 -9.06
CA PHE A 140 8.19 -3.77 -8.55
C PHE A 140 6.66 -3.78 -8.33
N SER A 141 6.20 -3.01 -7.34
CA SER A 141 4.78 -2.78 -7.01
C SER A 141 4.57 -1.31 -6.66
N TYR A 142 3.38 -0.78 -6.95
CA TYR A 142 2.93 0.55 -6.56
C TYR A 142 2.01 0.48 -5.36
N LEU A 143 2.10 1.49 -4.51
CA LEU A 143 1.11 1.82 -3.50
C LEU A 143 0.42 3.12 -3.91
N VAL A 144 -0.89 3.11 -4.00
CA VAL A 144 -1.70 4.27 -4.39
C VAL A 144 -2.73 4.53 -3.30
N LEU A 145 -2.84 5.78 -2.85
CA LEU A 145 -3.85 6.21 -1.89
C LEU A 145 -4.74 7.26 -2.52
N GLU A 146 -6.05 7.08 -2.37
CA GLU A 146 -7.07 8.05 -2.77
C GLU A 146 -7.89 8.39 -1.52
N ALA A 147 -8.11 9.68 -1.27
CA ALA A 147 -8.83 10.17 -0.10
C ALA A 147 -10.06 10.98 -0.53
N GLN A 148 -11.19 10.76 0.13
CA GLN A 148 -12.44 11.48 -0.12
C GLN A 148 -13.15 11.81 1.19
N SER A 149 -13.60 13.06 1.36
CA SER A 149 -14.44 13.45 2.49
C SER A 149 -15.76 12.67 2.46
N ASN A 150 -16.22 12.22 3.63
CA ASN A 150 -17.48 11.52 3.82
C ASN A 150 -18.56 12.35 4.53
N ASP A 151 -18.23 13.59 4.91
CA ASP A 151 -19.16 14.56 5.51
C ASP A 151 -19.43 15.79 4.62
N GLY A 152 -18.66 15.95 3.53
CA GLY A 152 -18.79 17.05 2.58
C GLY A 152 -17.94 18.28 2.90
N GLU A 153 -17.18 18.26 3.99
CA GLU A 153 -16.31 19.36 4.40
C GLU A 153 -14.87 19.21 3.89
N ALA A 154 -14.11 20.30 3.95
CA ALA A 154 -12.68 20.28 3.62
C ALA A 154 -11.87 19.84 4.85
N HIS A 155 -10.92 18.92 4.63
CA HIS A 155 -10.04 18.38 5.66
C HIS A 155 -8.57 18.51 5.29
N ASP A 156 -7.73 18.66 6.30
CA ASP A 156 -6.28 18.60 6.17
C ASP A 156 -5.82 17.15 6.26
N VAL A 157 -5.13 16.66 5.24
CA VAL A 157 -4.77 15.24 5.10
C VAL A 157 -3.27 15.09 4.86
N GLN A 158 -2.60 14.36 5.75
CA GLN A 158 -1.23 13.88 5.54
C GLN A 158 -1.19 12.36 5.46
N VAL A 159 -0.32 11.82 4.62
CA VAL A 159 -0.16 10.37 4.42
C VAL A 159 1.29 10.00 4.69
N TYR A 160 1.47 8.85 5.33
CA TYR A 160 2.77 8.28 5.65
C TYR A 160 2.80 6.80 5.31
N SER A 161 3.95 6.35 4.80
CA SER A 161 4.26 4.95 4.71
C SER A 161 5.77 4.72 4.79
N ASP A 162 6.16 3.63 5.44
CA ASP A 162 7.55 3.17 5.53
C ASP A 162 7.64 1.69 5.22
N ILE A 163 8.86 1.24 4.94
CA ILE A 163 9.25 -0.16 5.08
C ILE A 163 10.43 -0.24 6.04
N SER A 164 10.55 -1.40 6.68
CA SER A 164 11.67 -1.81 7.53
C SER A 164 12.60 -2.77 6.80
N ALA A 165 13.69 -3.17 7.43
CA ALA A 165 14.74 -3.96 6.78
C ALA A 165 14.40 -5.46 6.67
N GLU A 166 13.28 -5.92 7.23
CA GLU A 166 12.78 -7.29 7.20
C GLU A 166 12.51 -7.82 5.78
N TRP A 167 12.47 -6.94 4.79
CA TRP A 167 12.36 -7.27 3.37
C TRP A 167 13.64 -7.85 2.77
N LEU A 168 14.78 -7.77 3.46
CA LEU A 168 16.11 -8.07 2.90
C LEU A 168 16.65 -9.46 3.21
N SER A 169 16.17 -10.11 4.28
CA SER A 169 16.61 -11.45 4.68
C SER A 169 15.81 -11.97 5.87
N GLY A 170 15.57 -13.28 5.92
CA GLY A 170 14.99 -13.95 7.08
C GLY A 170 15.92 -14.01 8.30
N ASN A 171 17.19 -13.60 8.18
CA ASN A 171 18.07 -13.41 9.33
C ASN A 171 17.93 -12.00 9.92
N ARG A 172 17.09 -11.85 10.95
CA ARG A 172 16.84 -10.55 11.59
C ARG A 172 18.05 -9.97 12.34
N SER A 173 19.10 -10.74 12.56
CA SER A 173 20.36 -10.24 13.15
C SER A 173 21.37 -9.80 12.09
N ALA A 174 21.06 -9.89 10.80
CA ALA A 174 21.93 -9.38 9.75
C ALA A 174 21.98 -7.86 9.79
N VAL A 175 23.19 -7.30 9.68
CA VAL A 175 23.40 -5.84 9.57
C VAL A 175 23.05 -5.39 8.16
N VAL A 176 22.32 -4.29 8.08
CA VAL A 176 21.89 -3.67 6.82
C VAL A 176 22.48 -2.28 6.67
N GLN A 177 22.77 -1.93 5.43
CA GLN A 177 23.15 -0.58 5.05
C GLN A 177 22.04 0.04 4.22
N TRP A 178 21.87 1.35 4.33
CA TRP A 178 20.86 2.09 3.58
C TRP A 178 21.35 3.45 3.12
N SER A 179 20.62 4.04 2.18
CA SER A 179 20.86 5.40 1.72
C SER A 179 19.55 6.07 1.31
N THR A 180 19.52 7.40 1.37
CA THR A 180 18.41 8.22 0.87
C THR A 180 18.93 9.13 -0.21
N THR A 181 18.29 9.11 -1.38
CA THR A 181 18.66 9.95 -2.52
C THR A 181 17.47 10.81 -2.96
N PRO A 182 17.45 12.10 -2.59
CA PRO A 182 16.52 13.06 -3.17
C PRO A 182 17.02 13.53 -4.54
N THR A 183 16.11 13.59 -5.51
CA THR A 183 16.31 14.19 -6.82
C THR A 183 15.18 15.19 -7.11
N PRO A 184 15.24 16.00 -8.18
CA PRO A 184 14.14 16.90 -8.53
C PRO A 184 12.81 16.20 -8.84
N GLN A 185 12.82 14.90 -9.19
CA GLN A 185 11.62 14.15 -9.61
C GLN A 185 11.18 13.06 -8.62
N VAL A 186 12.12 12.48 -7.89
CA VAL A 186 11.88 11.34 -6.99
C VAL A 186 12.75 11.44 -5.75
N ILE A 187 12.20 11.05 -4.61
CA ILE A 187 12.97 10.74 -3.40
C ILE A 187 12.87 9.23 -3.23
N TYR A 188 14.02 8.56 -3.08
CA TYR A 188 14.03 7.12 -2.84
C TYR A 188 15.02 6.73 -1.74
N HIS A 189 14.61 5.73 -0.97
CA HIS A 189 15.43 5.00 -0.03
C HIS A 189 15.91 3.70 -0.70
N THR A 190 17.14 3.32 -0.41
CA THR A 190 17.70 2.02 -0.79
C THR A 190 18.17 1.31 0.47
N ALA A 191 17.95 0.01 0.59
CA ALA A 191 18.56 -0.79 1.65
C ALA A 191 19.00 -2.17 1.11
N GLU A 192 20.07 -2.71 1.69
CA GLU A 192 20.61 -4.05 1.41
C GLU A 192 21.39 -4.58 2.63
N LEU A 193 21.69 -5.89 2.65
CA LEU A 193 22.60 -6.44 3.66
C LEU A 193 24.00 -5.86 3.49
N GLU A 194 24.71 -5.59 4.59
CA GLU A 194 26.13 -5.18 4.54
C GLU A 194 27.01 -6.31 4.00
N SER A 195 26.66 -7.57 4.29
CA SER A 195 27.34 -8.78 3.82
C SER A 195 26.37 -9.74 3.14
N PRO A 196 25.97 -9.46 1.88
CA PRO A 196 25.02 -10.31 1.14
C PRO A 196 25.66 -11.66 0.78
N SER A 197 24.85 -12.71 0.78
CA SER A 197 25.25 -14.07 0.41
C SER A 197 24.53 -14.52 -0.84
N SER A 198 25.26 -14.62 -1.95
CA SER A 198 24.67 -14.93 -3.24
C SER A 198 23.99 -16.30 -3.27
N PHE A 199 22.79 -16.36 -3.86
CA PHE A 199 21.99 -17.59 -3.98
C PHE A 199 21.72 -18.28 -2.64
N THR A 200 21.67 -17.51 -1.55
CA THR A 200 21.41 -18.02 -0.21
C THR A 200 20.03 -17.55 0.26
N GLU A 201 19.26 -18.47 0.81
CA GLU A 201 17.97 -18.20 1.45
C GLU A 201 18.08 -18.45 2.96
N ILE A 202 17.37 -17.63 3.73
CA ILE A 202 17.13 -17.84 5.16
C ILE A 202 15.63 -17.63 5.39
N ASN A 203 14.94 -18.64 5.93
CA ASN A 203 13.48 -18.66 6.08
C ASN A 203 12.77 -18.28 4.76
N ASP A 204 13.18 -18.91 3.66
CA ASP A 204 12.66 -18.72 2.29
C ASP A 204 12.85 -17.30 1.70
N GLN A 205 13.55 -16.39 2.40
CA GLN A 205 13.91 -15.08 1.89
C GLN A 205 15.34 -15.07 1.36
N ALA A 206 15.54 -14.52 0.16
CA ALA A 206 16.86 -14.27 -0.39
C ALA A 206 17.70 -13.38 0.53
N SER A 207 19.01 -13.61 0.56
CA SER A 207 19.99 -12.85 1.36
C SER A 207 21.00 -12.09 0.50
N ASP A 208 20.63 -11.79 -0.75
CA ASP A 208 21.42 -11.02 -1.73
C ASP A 208 20.58 -9.95 -2.46
N GLY A 209 19.41 -9.61 -1.92
CA GLY A 209 18.50 -8.61 -2.48
C GLY A 209 18.81 -7.18 -2.07
N ARG A 210 18.23 -6.24 -2.83
CA ARG A 210 18.20 -4.81 -2.51
C ARG A 210 16.78 -4.30 -2.69
N VAL A 211 16.30 -3.51 -1.73
CA VAL A 211 14.97 -2.88 -1.78
C VAL A 211 15.09 -1.39 -2.13
N TYR A 212 14.10 -0.91 -2.87
CA TYR A 212 13.92 0.50 -3.18
C TYR A 212 12.52 0.93 -2.73
N TYR A 213 12.43 2.04 -1.99
CA TYR A 213 11.17 2.63 -1.57
C TYR A 213 11.14 4.10 -1.98
N ALA A 214 10.18 4.50 -2.81
CA ALA A 214 10.27 5.75 -3.55
C ALA A 214 8.93 6.49 -3.64
N MET A 215 9.01 7.82 -3.67
CA MET A 215 7.87 8.71 -3.88
C MET A 215 8.27 9.86 -4.81
N ALA A 216 7.33 10.35 -5.62
CA ALA A 216 7.54 11.52 -6.45
C ALA A 216 7.94 12.72 -5.57
N ALA A 217 8.99 13.44 -5.98
CA ALA A 217 9.44 14.62 -5.25
C ALA A 217 8.43 15.76 -5.43
N SER A 218 8.14 16.47 -4.34
CA SER A 218 7.38 17.71 -4.35
C SER A 218 7.75 18.55 -3.12
N SER A 219 7.35 19.82 -3.08
CA SER A 219 7.63 20.69 -1.94
C SER A 219 6.92 20.28 -0.64
N THR A 220 5.93 19.38 -0.72
CA THR A 220 5.15 18.91 0.44
C THR A 220 5.57 17.52 0.91
N VAL A 221 6.41 16.81 0.15
CA VAL A 221 6.93 15.49 0.55
C VAL A 221 8.13 15.69 1.46
N THR A 222 8.07 15.04 2.62
CA THR A 222 9.18 14.94 3.56
C THR A 222 9.63 13.49 3.70
N TYR A 223 10.87 13.27 4.11
CA TYR A 223 11.44 11.92 4.23
C TYR A 223 12.26 11.77 5.51
N GLN A 224 12.42 10.53 5.96
CA GLN A 224 13.33 10.20 7.06
C GLN A 224 13.72 8.72 6.98
N THR A 225 15.00 8.41 7.21
CA THR A 225 15.43 7.06 7.59
C THR A 225 15.89 7.08 9.03
N GLY A 226 15.64 6.00 9.77
CA GLY A 226 15.96 5.91 11.19
C GLY A 226 15.14 4.83 11.89
N GLN A 227 15.22 4.80 13.22
CA GLN A 227 14.48 3.84 14.04
C GLN A 227 12.96 4.03 13.86
N ASP A 228 12.24 2.92 13.80
CA ASP A 228 10.83 2.90 13.44
C ASP A 228 9.95 3.74 14.41
N VAL A 229 10.15 3.61 15.72
CA VAL A 229 9.42 4.37 16.76
C VAL A 229 9.64 5.87 16.59
N VAL A 230 10.86 6.28 16.21
CA VAL A 230 11.21 7.68 16.00
C VAL A 230 10.51 8.22 14.76
N CYS A 231 10.66 7.55 13.61
CA CYS A 231 10.09 8.01 12.34
C CYS A 231 8.55 7.99 12.37
N ARG A 232 7.96 6.89 12.86
CA ARG A 232 6.49 6.72 12.96
C ARG A 232 5.89 7.66 13.99
N GLY A 233 6.56 7.84 15.13
CA GLY A 233 6.16 8.78 16.17
C GLY A 233 6.23 10.23 15.70
N GLN A 234 7.30 10.59 14.98
CA GLN A 234 7.47 11.91 14.37
C GLN A 234 6.30 12.25 13.45
N PHE A 235 5.95 11.36 12.51
CA PHE A 235 4.80 11.58 11.65
C PHE A 235 3.49 11.64 12.44
N SER A 236 3.27 10.72 13.38
CA SER A 236 2.01 10.66 14.14
C SER A 236 1.76 11.94 14.94
N ASN A 237 2.81 12.53 15.51
CA ASN A 237 2.68 13.73 16.31
C ASN A 237 2.61 15.02 15.48
N ASN A 238 3.35 15.07 14.36
CA ASN A 238 3.59 16.33 13.65
C ASN A 238 3.00 16.38 12.22
N GLY A 239 2.66 15.24 11.62
CA GLY A 239 2.18 15.14 10.24
C GLY A 239 3.26 15.25 9.16
N TYR A 240 4.55 15.32 9.53
CA TYR A 240 5.68 15.40 8.61
C TYR A 240 6.93 14.71 9.18
N LEU A 241 7.93 14.49 8.31
CA LEU A 241 9.24 13.92 8.64
C LEU A 241 10.34 14.97 8.58
N GLU A 242 11.46 14.71 9.26
CA GLU A 242 12.52 15.72 9.51
C GLU A 242 13.46 15.99 8.32
N ASN A 243 13.23 15.38 7.15
CA ASN A 243 14.12 15.45 5.98
C ASN A 243 15.56 15.05 6.32
N SER A 244 15.71 13.95 7.05
CA SER A 244 16.99 13.47 7.56
C SER A 244 17.30 12.05 7.11
N ALA A 245 18.58 11.69 7.11
CA ALA A 245 19.03 10.35 6.85
C ALA A 245 19.92 9.89 8.01
N ASP A 246 19.50 8.81 8.66
CA ASP A 246 20.29 8.16 9.71
C ASP A 246 21.55 7.50 9.11
N PRO A 247 22.76 7.84 9.58
CA PRO A 247 24.00 7.22 9.11
C PRO A 247 24.38 5.94 9.87
N ASP A 248 23.69 5.60 10.96
CA ASP A 248 24.10 4.54 11.89
C ASP A 248 23.45 3.20 11.52
N PHE A 249 24.13 2.45 10.66
CA PHE A 249 23.73 1.11 10.21
C PHE A 249 23.66 0.10 11.36
N ARG A 250 22.63 -0.75 11.33
CA ARG A 250 22.34 -1.72 12.41
C ARG A 250 21.65 -2.97 11.88
N ALA A 251 21.44 -3.93 12.77
CA ALA A 251 20.75 -5.17 12.46
C ALA A 251 19.29 -4.92 12.09
N ILE A 252 18.69 -5.80 11.28
CA ILE A 252 17.27 -5.73 10.90
C ILE A 252 16.35 -5.62 12.14
N SER A 253 16.70 -6.28 13.24
CA SER A 253 15.90 -6.29 14.48
C SER A 253 16.05 -5.05 15.37
N GLU A 254 16.87 -4.06 15.00
CA GLU A 254 17.25 -2.91 15.84
C GLU A 254 16.67 -1.56 15.39
#